data_AF-A0A961I5I1-F1
#
_entry.id   AF-A0A961I5I1-F1
#
_cell.length_a   1.000
_cell.length_b   1.000
_cell.length_c   1.000
_cell.angle_alpha   90.00
_cell.angle_beta   90.00
_cell.angle_gamma   90.00
#
_symmetry.space_group_name_H-M   'P 1'
#
loop_
_entity.id
_entity.type
_entity.pdbx_description
1 polymer ?
#
loop_
_entity_poly.entity_id
_entity_poly.type
_entity_poly.pdbx_seq_one_letter_code
_entity_poly.pdbx_strand_id
1 'polypeptide(L)'
;MPIRIFLASAPRTAVAHEYQEIVTSRTREVLGSISGIVIVNRSQTESILKELAFQQTGLTDSDGIARIGRFTNASHLFLASLADLTIEKTYHPSTVIG
;
A
#
# COMPACT_ATOMS: atom_id res chain seq x y z
N MET A 1 8.41 22.16 8.70
CA MET A 1 8.63 21.36 7.47
C MET A 1 7.52 20.32 7.38
N PRO A 2 6.88 20.11 6.22
CA PRO A 2 5.88 19.07 6.07
C PRO A 2 6.53 17.68 6.13
N ILE A 3 5.84 16.73 6.76
CA ILE A 3 6.23 15.32 6.83
C ILE A 3 5.92 14.71 5.47
N ARG A 4 6.96 14.36 4.71
CA ARG A 4 6.81 13.63 3.45
C ARG A 4 6.77 12.13 3.71
N ILE A 5 5.70 11.48 3.26
CA ILE A 5 5.46 10.04 3.42
C ILE A 5 5.46 9.36 2.06
N PHE A 6 6.32 8.34 1.91
CA PHE A 6 6.21 7.39 0.81
C PHE A 6 5.33 6.22 1.25
N LEU A 7 4.25 5.96 0.51
CA LEU A 7 3.31 4.88 0.79
C LEU A 7 3.39 3.83 -0.31
N ALA A 8 3.81 2.62 0.06
CA ALA A 8 3.83 1.47 -0.84
C ALA A 8 3.21 0.24 -0.19
N SER A 9 2.57 -0.57 -1.02
CA SER A 9 2.04 -1.87 -0.64
C SER A 9 2.44 -2.87 -1.73
N ALA A 10 2.73 -4.11 -1.33
CA ALA A 10 3.06 -5.21 -2.26
C ALA A 10 2.14 -6.42 -2.01
N PRO A 11 1.42 -6.92 -3.04
CA PRO A 11 0.53 -8.06 -2.89
C PRO A 11 1.35 -9.33 -2.82
N ARG A 12 1.14 -10.13 -1.76
CA ARG A 12 1.74 -11.46 -1.65
C ARG A 12 0.95 -12.53 -2.40
N THR A 13 -0.31 -12.27 -2.74
CA THR A 13 -1.20 -13.19 -3.46
C THR A 13 -2.10 -12.44 -4.45
N ALA A 14 -2.55 -13.12 -5.51
CA ALA A 14 -3.45 -12.52 -6.51
C ALA A 14 -4.80 -12.07 -5.92
N VAL A 15 -5.32 -12.81 -4.94
CA VAL A 15 -6.57 -12.49 -4.23
C VAL A 15 -6.46 -11.25 -3.33
N ALA A 16 -5.25 -10.88 -2.90
CA ALA A 16 -5.03 -9.69 -2.09
C ALA A 16 -4.96 -8.38 -2.92
N HIS A 17 -4.89 -8.46 -4.25
CA HIS A 17 -4.60 -7.30 -5.10
C HIS A 17 -5.68 -6.21 -5.04
N GLU A 18 -6.97 -6.59 -5.14
CA GLU A 18 -8.10 -5.65 -5.10
C GLU A 18 -8.21 -4.96 -3.73
N TYR A 19 -8.12 -5.74 -2.65
CA TYR A 19 -8.18 -5.21 -1.29
C TYR A 19 -6.99 -4.31 -0.96
N GLN A 20 -5.84 -4.58 -1.55
CA GLN A 20 -4.67 -3.75 -1.37
C GLN A 20 -4.85 -2.36 -1.98
N GLU A 21 -5.49 -2.25 -3.15
CA GLU A 21 -5.81 -0.94 -3.72
C GLU A 21 -6.78 -0.16 -2.81
N ILE A 22 -7.77 -0.85 -2.22
CA ILE A 22 -8.72 -0.26 -1.27
C ILE A 22 -8.00 0.23 -0.01
N VAL A 23 -7.16 -0.60 0.60
CA VAL A 23 -6.39 -0.24 1.80
C VAL A 23 -5.43 0.91 1.50
N THR A 24 -4.74 0.86 0.36
CA THR A 24 -3.78 1.90 -0.03
C THR A 24 -4.48 3.22 -0.30
N SER A 25 -5.61 3.21 -1.01
CA SER A 25 -6.39 4.43 -1.30
C SER A 25 -6.95 5.06 -0.03
N ARG A 26 -7.58 4.28 0.86
CA ARG A 26 -8.06 4.78 2.15
C ARG A 26 -6.93 5.31 3.04
N THR A 27 -5.78 4.63 3.05
CA THR A 27 -4.61 5.11 3.81
C THR A 27 -4.12 6.46 3.27
N ARG A 28 -4.10 6.65 1.94
CA ARG A 28 -3.76 7.95 1.34
C ARG A 28 -4.75 9.05 1.71
N GLU A 29 -6.04 8.74 1.69
CA GLU A 29 -7.09 9.69 2.05
C GLU A 29 -6.96 10.14 3.51
N VAL A 30 -6.83 9.19 4.44
CA VAL A 30 -6.69 9.47 5.88
C VAL A 30 -5.42 10.27 6.14
N LEU A 31 -4.26 9.83 5.64
CA LEU A 31 -2.99 10.54 5.88
C LEU A 31 -2.97 11.91 5.19
N GLY A 32 -3.58 12.05 4.02
CA GLY A 32 -3.64 13.30 3.27
C GLY A 32 -4.55 14.35 3.90
N SER A 33 -5.49 13.92 4.75
CA SER A 33 -6.35 14.81 5.53
C SER A 33 -5.64 15.46 6.72
N ILE A 34 -4.48 14.94 7.13
CA ILE A 34 -3.73 15.43 8.29
C ILE A 34 -2.86 16.62 7.87
N SER A 35 -3.06 17.76 8.55
CA SER A 35 -2.26 18.96 8.31
C SER A 35 -0.77 18.70 8.48
N GLY A 36 0.02 19.17 7.52
CA GLY A 36 1.47 19.01 7.52
C GLY A 36 1.97 17.68 6.96
N ILE A 37 1.10 16.74 6.55
CA ILE A 37 1.50 15.53 5.83
C ILE A 37 1.43 15.76 4.32
N VAL A 38 2.47 15.34 3.61
CA VAL A 38 2.52 15.31 2.15
C VAL A 38 2.83 13.90 1.70
N ILE A 39 1.90 13.27 0.98
CA ILE A 39 2.10 11.92 0.45
C ILE A 39 2.76 12.00 -0.92
N VAL A 40 3.77 11.16 -1.16
CA VAL A 40 4.37 11.01 -2.49
C VAL A 40 3.31 10.54 -3.47
N ASN A 41 3.26 11.18 -4.64
CA ASN A 41 2.25 10.90 -5.66
C ASN A 41 2.24 9.43 -6.06
N ARG A 42 1.06 8.90 -6.37
CA ARG A 42 0.87 7.47 -6.71
C ARG A 42 1.71 7.07 -7.93
N SER A 43 1.67 7.86 -8.99
CA SER A 43 2.48 7.62 -10.21
C SER A 43 3.99 7.67 -9.93
N GLN A 44 4.45 8.58 -9.08
CA GLN A 44 5.85 8.61 -8.65
C GLN A 44 6.22 7.35 -7.85
N THR A 45 5.34 6.93 -6.94
CA THR A 45 5.53 5.72 -6.14
C THR A 45 5.69 4.49 -7.04
N GLU A 46 4.78 4.31 -8.00
CA GLU A 46 4.80 3.18 -8.93
C GLU A 46 6.04 3.19 -9.84
N SER A 47 6.43 4.35 -10.36
CA SER A 47 7.66 4.50 -11.16
C SER A 47 8.91 4.15 -10.36
N ILE A 48 9.02 4.60 -9.11
CA ILE A 48 10.17 4.32 -8.25
C ILE A 48 10.24 2.84 -7.88
N LEU A 49 9.11 2.21 -7.54
CA LEU A 49 9.07 0.77 -7.27
C LEU A 49 9.45 -0.05 -8.51
N LYS A 50 9.11 0.41 -9.71
CA LYS A 50 9.52 -0.20 -10.98
C LYS A 50 11.02 -0.06 -11.21
N GLU A 51 11.55 1.15 -11.07
CA GLU A 51 12.96 1.47 -11.29
C GLU A 51 13.88 0.73 -10.31
N LEU A 52 13.42 0.55 -9.07
CA LEU A 52 14.15 -0.18 -8.04
C LEU A 52 13.86 -1.69 -8.01
N ALA A 53 13.09 -2.21 -8.99
CA ALA A 53 12.70 -3.62 -9.11
C ALA A 53 11.97 -4.22 -7.89
N PHE A 54 11.27 -3.39 -7.10
CA PHE A 54 10.54 -3.79 -5.89
C PHE A 54 9.06 -4.14 -6.12
N GLN A 55 8.58 -4.14 -7.38
CA GLN A 55 7.16 -4.37 -7.69
C GLN A 55 6.62 -5.73 -7.25
N GLN A 56 7.46 -6.77 -7.23
CA GLN A 56 7.05 -8.15 -6.91
C GLN A 56 7.47 -8.60 -5.51
N THR A 57 8.67 -8.22 -5.07
CA THR A 57 9.24 -8.66 -3.79
C THR A 57 8.78 -7.79 -2.62
N GLY A 58 8.26 -6.59 -2.91
CA GLY A 58 8.05 -5.55 -1.91
C GLY A 58 9.37 -4.95 -1.41
N LEU A 59 9.24 -3.97 -0.52
CA LEU A 59 10.38 -3.33 0.13
C LEU A 59 10.50 -3.85 1.55
N THR A 60 11.54 -4.63 1.84
CA THR A 60 11.73 -5.21 3.18
C THR A 60 13.13 -5.00 3.74
N ASP A 61 14.10 -4.60 2.92
CA ASP A 61 15.47 -4.35 3.33
C ASP A 61 15.75 -2.86 3.59
N SER A 62 16.69 -2.60 4.50
CA SER A 62 17.08 -1.25 4.92
C SER A 62 17.69 -0.41 3.79
N ASP A 63 18.35 -1.07 2.83
CA ASP A 63 19.04 -0.40 1.72
C ASP A 63 18.03 0.15 0.70
N GLY A 64 16.97 -0.59 0.43
CA GLY A 64 15.84 -0.19 -0.37
C GLY A 64 15.09 0.97 0.26
N ILE A 65 14.87 0.93 1.59
CA ILE A 65 14.26 2.03 2.35
C ILE A 65 15.12 3.31 2.20
N ALA A 66 16.43 3.21 2.38
CA ALA A 66 17.34 4.34 2.23
C ALA A 66 17.37 4.89 0.79
N ARG A 67 17.33 4.01 -0.22
CA ARG A 67 17.24 4.39 -1.64
C ARG A 67 15.96 5.15 -1.93
N ILE A 68 14.81 4.66 -1.48
CA ILE A 68 13.53 5.35 -1.68
C ILE A 68 13.54 6.73 -1.01
N GLY A 69 14.05 6.82 0.23
CA GLY A 69 14.19 8.12 0.92
C GLY A 69 14.99 9.14 0.10
N ARG A 70 16.12 8.72 -0.49
CA ARG A 70 16.95 9.58 -1.36
C ARG A 70 16.24 9.99 -2.65
N PHE A 71 15.50 9.09 -3.29
CA PHE A 71 14.77 9.39 -4.54
C PHE A 71 13.56 10.30 -4.34
N THR A 72 12.90 10.22 -3.18
CA THR A 72 11.60 10.85 -2.95
C THR A 72 11.66 12.05 -2.01
N ASN A 73 12.80 12.25 -1.36
CA ASN A 73 12.96 13.16 -0.24
C ASN A 73 11.90 12.90 0.86
N ALA A 74 11.47 11.64 0.99
CA ALA A 74 10.53 11.23 2.01
C ALA A 74 11.25 11.15 3.36
N SER A 75 10.66 11.80 4.35
CA SER A 75 11.11 11.73 5.74
C SER A 75 10.69 10.44 6.44
N HIS A 76 9.61 9.82 5.97
CA HIS A 76 9.00 8.63 6.57
C HIS A 76 8.53 7.68 5.47
N LEU A 77 8.57 6.39 5.77
CA LEU A 77 8.15 5.32 4.87
C LEU A 77 7.04 4.52 5.53
N PHE A 78 5.92 4.34 4.84
CA PHE A 78 4.82 3.49 5.29
C PHE A 78 4.70 2.29 4.36
N LEU A 79 4.96 1.10 4.92
CA LEU A 79 4.91 -0.17 4.20
C LEU A 79 3.78 -1.01 4.76
N ALA A 80 2.84 -1.38 3.88
CA ALA A 80 1.75 -2.27 4.22
C ALA A 80 1.85 -3.58 3.41
N SER A 81 1.68 -4.71 4.09
CA SER A 81 1.57 -6.02 3.45
C SER A 81 0.31 -6.70 3.95
N LEU A 82 -0.52 -7.16 3.01
CA LEU A 82 -1.66 -8.02 3.30
C LEU A 82 -1.19 -9.47 3.17
N ALA A 83 -1.04 -10.15 4.30
CA ALA A 83 -0.44 -11.48 4.37
C ALA A 83 -1.43 -12.59 4.00
N ASP A 84 -2.71 -12.46 4.38
CA ASP A 84 -3.74 -13.45 4.10
C ASP A 84 -5.11 -12.77 4.07
N LEU A 85 -5.92 -13.12 3.07
CA LEU A 85 -7.31 -12.68 2.96
C LEU A 85 -8.19 -13.91 2.76
N THR A 86 -8.58 -14.54 3.86
CA THR A 86 -9.58 -15.61 3.84
C THR A 86 -10.97 -14.98 3.73
N ILE A 87 -11.55 -14.97 2.54
CA ILE A 87 -12.97 -14.60 2.36
C ILE A 87 -13.80 -15.81 2.79
N GLU A 88 -14.22 -15.88 4.06
CA GLU A 88 -15.31 -16.77 4.44
C GLU A 88 -16.60 -16.25 3.79
N LYS A 89 -16.93 -16.80 2.61
CA LYS A 89 -18.28 -16.65 2.06
C LYS A 89 -19.25 -17.39 2.98
N THR A 90 -19.82 -16.70 3.95
CA THR A 90 -20.98 -17.21 4.67
C THR A 90 -22.15 -17.22 3.69
N TYR A 91 -22.42 -18.38 3.09
CA TYR A 91 -23.63 -18.59 2.33
C TYR A 91 -24.77 -18.72 3.35
N HIS A 92 -25.62 -17.69 3.47
CA HIS A 92 -26.92 -17.88 4.11
C HIS A 92 -27.82 -18.56 3.07
N PRO A 93 -28.14 -19.86 3.21
CA PRO A 93 -29.20 -20.42 2.40
C PRO A 93 -30.47 -19.66 2.79
N SER A 94 -30.99 -18.85 1.86
CA SER A 94 -32.36 -18.36 1.98
C SER A 94 -33.25 -19.59 2.01
N THR A 95 -33.70 -19.96 3.20
CA THR A 95 -34.79 -20.91 3.40
C THR A 95 -36.01 -20.32 2.69
N VAL A 96 -36.28 -20.75 1.47
CA VAL A 96 -37.60 -20.63 0.86
C VAL A 96 -38.28 -21.97 1.05
N ILE A 97 -39.01 -22.05 2.16
CA ILE A 97 -40.10 -23.01 2.35
C ILE A 97 -41.28 -22.38 1.60
N GLY A 98 -41.84 -23.11 0.64
CA GLY A 98 -43.01 -22.70 -0.14
C GLY A 98 -43.08 -23.43 -1.46
#